data_AF-A0A2D5I1E0-F1
#
_entry.id   AF-A0A2D5I1E0-F1
#
_cell.length_a   1.000
_cell.length_b   1.000
_cell.length_c   1.000
_cell.angle_alpha   90.00
_cell.angle_beta   90.00
_cell.angle_gamma   90.00
#
_symmetry.space_group_name_H-M   'P 1'
#
loop_
_entity.id
_entity.type
_entity.pdbx_description
1 polymer ?
#
loop_
_entity_poly.entity_id
_entity_poly.type
_entity_poly.pdbx_seq_one_letter_code
_entity_poly.pdbx_strand_id
1 'polypeptide(L)'
;MEKVTQRVAVDAEQIGVKIVDVRLRKVDFADEIRDSVFRRMESERKAIASERRSKGAAEAEKIRANADRQRVGILAQAYKEAQDIKGIGDAKSASSYADAFGKDPDFAEFYRSLQAYRASFRSGSDLIITDPNSDFFQFFKSNKGGN
;
A
#
# COMPACT_ATOMS: atom_id res chain seq x y z
N MET A 1 4.97 58.58 6.49
CA MET A 1 5.20 59.81 5.70
C MET A 1 4.69 61.05 6.42
N GLU A 2 3.55 60.97 7.11
CA GLU A 2 2.95 62.07 7.91
C GLU A 2 3.89 62.70 8.96
N LYS A 3 4.69 61.88 9.66
CA LYS A 3 5.71 62.37 10.61
C LYS A 3 6.83 63.18 9.96
N VAL A 4 7.13 62.93 8.69
CA VAL A 4 8.20 63.65 7.97
C VAL A 4 7.66 64.99 7.48
N THR A 5 6.45 65.00 6.91
CA THR A 5 5.78 66.25 6.48
C THR A 5 5.55 67.22 7.64
N GLN A 6 5.15 66.73 8.82
CA GLN A 6 4.95 67.60 10.00
C GLN A 6 6.24 68.29 10.45
N ARG A 7 7.37 67.58 10.48
CA ARG A 7 8.67 68.18 10.88
C ARG A 7 9.09 69.28 9.92
N VAL A 8 9.05 69.00 8.62
CA VAL A 8 9.51 69.96 7.61
C VAL A 8 8.55 71.15 7.51
N ALA A 9 7.25 70.97 7.80
CA ALA A 9 6.29 72.06 7.83
C ALA A 9 6.56 73.09 8.95
N VAL A 10 6.95 72.62 10.14
CA VAL A 10 7.30 73.49 11.28
C VAL A 10 8.55 74.33 10.98
N ASP A 11 9.55 73.73 10.34
CA ASP A 11 10.77 74.44 9.94
C ASP A 11 10.49 75.46 8.82
N ALA A 12 9.54 75.18 7.93
CA ALA A 12 9.20 76.05 6.80
C ALA A 12 8.36 77.28 7.20
N GLU A 13 7.55 77.19 8.26
CA GLU A 13 6.81 78.34 8.83
C GLU A 13 7.76 79.43 9.35
N GLN A 14 8.94 79.07 9.88
CA GLN A 14 9.95 80.03 10.35
C GLN A 14 10.56 80.87 9.22
N ILE A 15 10.47 80.38 7.98
CA ILE A 15 11.06 81.00 6.78
C ILE A 15 9.95 81.57 5.86
N GLY A 16 8.68 81.46 6.27
CA GLY A 16 7.53 82.01 5.55
C GLY A 16 7.12 81.23 4.28
N VAL A 17 7.48 79.95 4.17
CA VAL A 17 7.23 79.13 2.98
C VAL A 17 6.24 78.01 3.29
N LYS A 18 5.25 77.77 2.42
CA LYS A 18 4.24 76.72 2.57
C LYS A 18 4.59 75.48 1.75
N ILE A 19 4.77 74.34 2.41
CA ILE A 19 5.05 73.05 1.76
C ILE A 19 3.74 72.39 1.32
N VAL A 20 3.66 71.98 0.05
CA VAL A 20 2.45 71.39 -0.56
C VAL A 20 2.52 69.86 -0.64
N ASP A 21 3.69 69.28 -0.96
CA ASP A 21 3.91 67.82 -1.00
C ASP A 21 5.38 67.49 -0.73
N VAL A 22 5.64 66.35 -0.08
CA VAL A 22 6.99 65.80 0.16
C VAL A 22 7.04 64.39 -0.41
N ARG A 23 7.85 64.20 -1.44
CA ARG A 23 8.01 62.92 -2.11
C ARG A 23 9.45 62.40 -1.96
N LEU A 24 9.58 61.14 -1.55
CA LEU A 24 10.85 60.44 -1.60
C LEU A 24 11.21 60.17 -3.05
N ARG A 25 12.29 60.79 -3.55
CA ARG A 25 12.74 60.63 -4.94
C ARG A 25 13.61 59.39 -5.12
N LYS A 26 14.46 59.09 -4.15
CA LYS A 26 15.35 57.93 -4.14
C LYS A 26 15.81 57.66 -2.71
N VAL A 27 15.81 56.39 -2.32
CA VAL A 27 16.43 55.94 -1.06
C VAL A 27 17.64 55.12 -1.48
N ASP A 28 18.79 55.75 -1.51
CA ASP A 28 20.05 55.07 -1.78
C ASP A 28 20.66 54.60 -0.45
N PHE A 29 21.04 53.32 -0.41
CA PHE A 29 21.95 52.82 0.61
C PHE A 29 23.38 53.11 0.15
N ALA A 30 24.28 53.45 1.07
CA ALA A 30 25.70 53.57 0.75
C ALA A 30 26.18 52.27 0.05
N ASP A 31 26.87 52.41 -1.08
CA ASP A 31 27.19 51.27 -1.94
C ASP A 31 27.99 50.18 -1.20
N GLU A 32 28.81 50.57 -0.20
CA GLU A 32 29.53 49.64 0.68
C GLU A 32 28.62 48.69 1.48
N ILE A 33 27.41 49.13 1.86
CA ILE A 33 26.50 48.34 2.70
C ILE A 33 25.63 47.41 1.84
N ARG A 34 25.34 47.78 0.59
CA ARG A 34 24.44 47.04 -0.31
C ARG A 34 24.88 45.59 -0.51
N ASP A 35 26.16 45.36 -0.77
CA ASP A 35 26.69 44.02 -1.04
C ASP A 35 26.65 43.10 0.18
N SER A 36 26.82 43.65 1.39
CA SER A 36 26.75 42.87 2.63
C SER A 36 25.31 42.42 2.91
N VAL A 37 24.34 43.32 2.73
CA VAL A 37 22.92 43.05 2.95
C VAL A 37 22.41 42.08 1.87
N PHE A 38 22.83 42.23 0.62
CA PHE A 38 22.43 41.31 -0.46
C PHE A 38 22.94 39.89 -0.22
N ARG A 39 24.22 39.72 0.17
CA ARG A 39 24.78 38.41 0.54
C ARG A 39 24.08 37.77 1.73
N ARG A 40 23.71 38.57 2.74
CA ARG A 40 22.91 38.10 3.88
C ARG A 40 21.52 37.64 3.44
N MET A 41 20.81 38.43 2.64
CA MET A 41 19.48 38.06 2.12
C MET A 41 19.52 36.78 1.28
N GLU A 42 20.57 36.60 0.47
CA GLU A 42 20.74 35.39 -0.33
C GLU A 42 20.95 34.16 0.57
N SER A 43 21.77 34.30 1.60
CA SER A 43 22.04 33.24 2.58
C SER A 43 20.80 32.87 3.38
N GLU A 44 20.02 33.86 3.84
CA GLU A 44 18.75 33.65 4.53
C GLU A 44 17.73 32.97 3.60
N ARG A 45 17.61 33.41 2.35
CA ARG A 45 16.74 32.77 1.35
C ARG A 45 17.13 31.31 1.09
N LYS A 46 18.43 31.02 0.96
CA LYS A 46 18.95 29.66 0.78
C LYS A 46 18.66 28.79 2.00
N ALA A 47 18.83 29.32 3.21
CA ALA A 47 18.54 28.62 4.46
C ALA A 47 17.04 28.27 4.56
N ILE A 48 16.15 29.24 4.33
CA ILE A 48 14.69 29.01 4.34
C ILE A 48 14.28 27.98 3.28
N ALA A 49 14.85 28.04 2.08
CA ALA A 49 14.58 27.06 1.03
C ALA A 49 15.06 25.66 1.42
N SER A 50 16.24 25.55 2.03
CA SER A 50 16.77 24.27 2.53
C SER A 50 15.88 23.71 3.64
N GLU A 51 15.50 24.52 4.62
CA GLU A 51 14.63 24.11 5.72
C GLU A 51 13.27 23.60 5.21
N ARG A 52 12.65 24.32 4.27
CA ARG A 52 11.38 23.90 3.65
C ARG A 52 11.51 22.58 2.89
N ARG A 53 12.62 22.39 2.14
CA ARG A 53 12.88 21.12 1.44
C ARG A 53 13.07 19.97 2.43
N SER A 54 13.84 20.18 3.51
CA SER A 54 14.04 19.16 4.54
C SER A 54 12.75 18.78 5.25
N LYS A 55 11.91 19.77 5.61
CA LYS A 55 10.59 19.51 6.19
C LYS A 55 9.67 18.76 5.24
N GLY A 56 9.61 19.19 3.97
CA GLY A 56 8.82 18.51 2.95
C GLY A 56 9.27 17.06 2.70
N ALA A 57 10.59 16.81 2.69
CA ALA A 57 11.14 15.47 2.56
C ALA A 57 10.79 14.59 3.76
N ALA A 58 10.91 15.11 4.99
CA ALA A 58 10.57 14.37 6.21
C ALA A 58 9.08 14.03 6.29
N GLU A 59 8.20 14.97 5.93
CA GLU A 59 6.76 14.73 5.87
C GLU A 59 6.40 13.71 4.78
N ALA A 60 7.00 13.82 3.59
CA ALA A 60 6.79 12.87 2.52
C ALA A 60 7.22 11.45 2.93
N GLU A 61 8.37 11.31 3.58
CA GLU A 61 8.85 10.02 4.07
C GLU A 61 7.92 9.42 5.13
N LYS A 62 7.43 10.26 6.05
CA LYS A 62 6.44 9.83 7.05
C LYS A 62 5.13 9.35 6.40
N ILE A 63 4.65 10.05 5.37
CA ILE A 63 3.44 9.66 4.62
C ILE A 63 3.67 8.32 3.91
N ARG A 64 4.80 8.15 3.22
CA ARG A 64 5.15 6.90 2.53
C ARG A 64 5.24 5.73 3.51
N ALA A 65 5.97 5.88 4.60
CA ALA A 65 6.11 4.83 5.61
C ALA A 65 4.76 4.42 6.22
N ASN A 66 3.85 5.39 6.44
CA ASN A 66 2.51 5.09 6.92
C ASN A 66 1.65 4.37 5.87
N ALA A 67 1.72 4.80 4.61
CA ALA A 67 1.01 4.15 3.51
C ALA A 67 1.50 2.71 3.31
N ASP A 68 2.81 2.47 3.40
CA ASP A 68 3.38 1.13 3.32
C ASP A 68 2.93 0.24 4.48
N ARG A 69 2.93 0.76 5.71
CA ARG A 69 2.42 0.04 6.88
C ARG A 69 0.95 -0.34 6.70
N GLN A 70 0.12 0.59 6.22
CA GLN A 70 -1.29 0.33 5.97
C GLN A 70 -1.48 -0.72 4.88
N ARG A 71 -0.74 -0.63 3.77
CA ARG A 71 -0.76 -1.61 2.68
C ARG A 71 -0.45 -3.01 3.19
N VAL A 72 0.62 -3.16 3.96
CA VAL A 72 1.02 -4.47 4.52
C VAL A 72 -0.07 -4.99 5.47
N GLY A 73 -0.63 -4.13 6.32
CA GLY A 73 -1.73 -4.51 7.21
C GLY A 73 -2.98 -5.00 6.48
N ILE A 74 -3.41 -4.27 5.44
CA ILE A 74 -4.57 -4.64 4.62
C ILE A 74 -4.33 -5.97 3.91
N LEU A 75 -3.16 -6.15 3.29
CA LEU A 75 -2.82 -7.39 2.60
C LEU A 75 -2.75 -8.57 3.56
N ALA A 76 -2.16 -8.39 4.75
CA ALA A 76 -2.10 -9.43 5.77
C ALA A 76 -3.51 -9.81 6.27
N GLN A 77 -4.37 -8.82 6.51
CA GLN A 77 -5.75 -9.05 6.94
C GLN A 77 -6.55 -9.77 5.85
N ALA A 78 -6.47 -9.32 4.59
CA ALA A 78 -7.14 -9.96 3.47
C ALA A 78 -6.65 -11.41 3.26
N TYR A 79 -5.34 -11.65 3.41
CA TYR A 79 -4.78 -12.99 3.31
C TYR A 79 -5.27 -13.90 4.44
N LYS A 80 -5.31 -13.39 5.68
CA LYS A 80 -5.86 -14.12 6.82
C LYS A 80 -7.32 -14.50 6.57
N GLU A 81 -8.16 -13.54 6.19
CA GLU A 81 -9.57 -13.78 5.90
C GLU A 81 -9.77 -14.81 4.78
N ALA A 82 -8.96 -14.74 3.72
CA ALA A 82 -9.01 -15.71 2.64
C ALA A 82 -8.65 -17.13 3.13
N GLN A 83 -7.63 -17.27 3.98
CA GLN A 83 -7.25 -18.57 4.56
C GLN A 83 -8.31 -19.09 5.53
N ASP A 84 -8.93 -18.23 6.34
CA ASP A 84 -10.01 -18.59 7.25
C ASP A 84 -11.22 -19.13 6.46
N ILE A 85 -11.64 -18.42 5.41
CA ILE A 85 -12.74 -18.86 4.52
C ILE A 85 -12.40 -20.19 3.85
N LYS A 86 -11.17 -20.33 3.33
CA LYS A 86 -10.73 -21.58 2.72
C LYS A 86 -10.74 -22.74 3.73
N GLY A 87 -10.23 -22.51 4.94
CA GLY A 87 -10.22 -23.51 6.01
C GLY A 87 -11.63 -23.96 6.41
N ILE A 88 -12.59 -23.02 6.50
CA ILE A 88 -14.00 -23.34 6.76
C ILE A 88 -14.59 -24.17 5.60
N GLY A 89 -14.27 -23.81 4.35
CA GLY A 89 -14.70 -24.55 3.16
C GLY A 89 -14.18 -25.97 3.12
N ASP A 90 -12.88 -26.15 3.38
CA ASP A 90 -12.21 -27.45 3.41
C ASP A 90 -12.77 -28.31 4.55
N ALA A 91 -12.95 -27.74 5.75
CA ALA A 91 -13.54 -28.45 6.89
C ALA A 91 -14.98 -28.91 6.62
N LYS A 92 -15.82 -28.03 6.05
CA LYS A 92 -17.20 -28.37 5.71
C LYS A 92 -17.28 -29.43 4.62
N SER A 93 -16.38 -29.37 3.63
CA SER A 93 -16.29 -30.36 2.57
C SER A 93 -15.85 -31.72 3.12
N ALA A 94 -14.83 -31.75 3.97
CA ALA A 94 -14.36 -32.96 4.62
C ALA A 94 -15.43 -33.58 5.53
N SER A 95 -16.15 -32.77 6.33
CA SER A 95 -17.27 -33.23 7.15
C SER A 95 -18.38 -33.83 6.28
N SER A 96 -18.81 -33.12 5.24
CA SER A 96 -19.88 -33.60 4.35
C SER A 96 -19.47 -34.88 3.61
N TYR A 97 -18.19 -35.00 3.23
CA TYR A 97 -17.64 -36.21 2.65
C TYR A 97 -17.67 -37.36 3.67
N ALA A 98 -17.19 -37.14 4.90
CA ALA A 98 -17.25 -38.14 5.96
C ALA A 98 -18.68 -38.56 6.30
N ASP A 99 -19.64 -37.63 6.33
CA ASP A 99 -21.06 -37.92 6.59
C ASP A 99 -21.71 -38.73 5.45
N ALA A 100 -21.31 -38.48 4.20
CA ALA A 100 -21.82 -39.19 3.04
C ALA A 100 -21.25 -40.61 2.93
N PHE A 101 -19.94 -40.77 3.12
CA PHE A 101 -19.23 -42.03 2.97
C PHE A 101 -19.16 -42.85 4.27
N GLY A 102 -19.42 -42.26 5.43
CA GLY A 102 -19.50 -42.94 6.73
C GLY A 102 -20.80 -43.69 6.96
N LYS A 103 -21.83 -43.50 6.13
CA LYS A 103 -23.09 -44.26 6.20
C LYS A 103 -22.94 -45.70 5.75
N ASP A 104 -22.04 -45.96 4.79
CA ASP A 104 -21.71 -47.30 4.30
C ASP A 104 -20.25 -47.32 3.80
N PRO A 105 -19.29 -47.69 4.65
CA PRO A 105 -17.87 -47.72 4.32
C PRO A 105 -17.52 -48.67 3.16
N ASP A 106 -18.25 -49.78 3.05
CA ASP A 106 -17.99 -50.80 2.04
C ASP A 106 -18.43 -50.31 0.64
N PHE A 107 -19.59 -49.65 0.57
CA PHE A 107 -20.05 -48.99 -0.67
C PHE A 107 -19.14 -47.81 -1.06
N ALA A 108 -18.62 -47.08 -0.08
CA ALA A 108 -17.69 -45.97 -0.31
C ALA A 108 -16.38 -46.42 -0.98
N GLU A 109 -15.75 -47.48 -0.47
CA GLU A 109 -14.53 -48.04 -1.05
C GLU A 109 -14.77 -48.60 -2.45
N PHE A 110 -15.90 -49.29 -2.64
CA PHE A 110 -16.30 -49.80 -3.94
C PHE A 110 -16.52 -48.66 -4.96
N TYR A 111 -17.26 -47.61 -4.60
CA TYR A 111 -17.51 -46.47 -5.49
C TYR A 111 -16.23 -45.68 -5.83
N ARG A 112 -15.33 -45.50 -4.84
CA ARG A 112 -14.02 -44.88 -5.06
C ARG A 112 -13.16 -45.69 -6.02
N SER A 113 -13.18 -47.02 -5.90
CA SER A 113 -12.47 -47.92 -6.84
C SER A 113 -13.01 -47.78 -8.26
N LEU A 114 -14.33 -47.72 -8.44
CA LEU A 114 -14.99 -47.51 -9.74
C LEU A 114 -14.63 -46.16 -10.38
N GLN A 115 -14.57 -45.10 -9.58
CA GLN A 115 -14.19 -43.78 -10.05
C GLN A 115 -12.71 -43.73 -10.47
N ALA A 116 -11.83 -44.40 -9.72
CA ALA A 116 -10.41 -44.53 -10.05
C ALA A 116 -10.19 -45.33 -11.35
N TYR A 117 -10.95 -46.41 -11.58
CA TYR A 117 -10.96 -47.11 -12.86
C TYR A 117 -11.39 -46.18 -13.99
N ARG A 118 -12.53 -45.50 -13.85
CA ARG A 118 -13.05 -44.60 -14.89
C ARG A 118 -12.09 -43.44 -15.23
N ALA A 119 -11.38 -42.90 -14.24
CA ALA A 119 -10.38 -41.87 -14.46
C ALA A 119 -9.14 -42.40 -15.19
N SER A 120 -8.65 -43.58 -14.79
CA SER A 120 -7.49 -44.23 -15.41
C SER A 120 -7.77 -44.63 -16.86
N PHE A 121 -8.99 -45.07 -17.18
CA PHE A 121 -9.40 -45.44 -18.54
C PHE A 121 -9.82 -44.25 -19.44
N ARG A 122 -9.87 -43.01 -18.93
CA ARG A 122 -10.13 -41.80 -19.76
C ARG A 122 -8.88 -41.28 -20.49
N SER A 123 -7.69 -41.60 -19.99
CA SER A 123 -6.40 -41.31 -20.63
C SER A 123 -6.10 -42.45 -21.61
N GLY A 124 -6.35 -42.25 -22.91
CA GLY A 124 -6.25 -43.28 -23.93
C GLY A 124 -4.83 -43.78 -24.25
N SER A 125 -3.86 -43.65 -23.34
CA SER A 125 -2.43 -43.90 -23.60
C SER A 125 -1.67 -44.66 -22.51
N ASP A 126 -2.32 -45.16 -21.45
CA ASP A 126 -1.58 -45.79 -20.34
C ASP A 126 -1.69 -47.33 -20.38
N LEU A 127 -0.61 -47.98 -20.79
CA LEU A 127 -0.37 -49.41 -20.57
C LEU A 127 -0.22 -49.62 -19.05
N ILE A 128 -1.32 -49.97 -18.38
CA ILE A 128 -1.32 -50.25 -16.94
C ILE A 128 -0.70 -51.64 -16.73
N ILE A 129 0.61 -51.67 -16.42
CA ILE A 129 1.29 -52.87 -15.93
C ILE A 129 1.04 -52.95 -14.43
N THR A 130 0.03 -53.69 -14.02
CA THR A 130 -0.26 -53.97 -12.61
C THR A 130 -0.30 -55.48 -12.39
N ASP A 131 0.35 -55.93 -11.32
CA ASP A 131 0.31 -57.30 -10.85
C ASP A 131 -1.15 -57.75 -10.64
N PRO A 132 -1.58 -58.90 -11.18
CA PRO A 132 -2.91 -59.45 -10.96
C PRO A 132 -3.32 -59.52 -9.48
N ASN A 133 -2.37 -59.57 -8.53
CA ASN A 133 -2.65 -59.64 -7.09
C ASN A 133 -2.72 -58.27 -6.39
N SER A 134 -2.70 -57.16 -7.14
CA SER A 134 -2.84 -55.83 -6.56
C SER A 134 -4.23 -55.61 -5.92
N ASP A 135 -4.24 -54.95 -4.77
CA ASP A 135 -5.43 -54.45 -4.06
C ASP A 135 -6.37 -53.64 -4.97
N PHE A 136 -5.82 -53.11 -6.07
CA PHE A 136 -6.55 -52.42 -7.11
C PHE A 136 -7.64 -53.27 -7.79
N PHE A 137 -7.57 -54.61 -7.82
CA PHE A 137 -8.61 -55.46 -8.46
C PHE A 137 -9.37 -56.35 -7.47
N GLN A 138 -9.18 -56.18 -6.17
CA GLN A 138 -9.84 -57.03 -5.15
C GLN A 138 -11.36 -57.02 -5.27
N PHE A 139 -11.99 -55.87 -5.51
CA PHE A 139 -13.46 -55.79 -5.68
C PHE A 139 -13.96 -56.44 -6.98
N PHE A 140 -13.17 -56.42 -8.05
CA PHE A 140 -13.53 -57.09 -9.31
C PHE A 140 -13.36 -58.62 -9.20
N LYS A 141 -12.42 -59.09 -8.38
CA LYS A 141 -12.20 -60.51 -8.07
C LYS A 141 -13.17 -61.04 -7.01
N SER A 142 -13.54 -60.21 -6.03
CA SER A 142 -14.44 -60.57 -4.91
C SER A 142 -15.87 -60.85 -5.39
N ASN A 143 -16.33 -60.20 -6.46
CA ASN A 143 -17.64 -60.50 -7.06
C ASN A 143 -17.65 -61.77 -7.95
N LYS A 144 -16.58 -62.58 -7.91
CA LYS A 144 -16.52 -63.87 -8.61
C LYS A 144 -16.82 -65.01 -7.63
N GLY A 145 -18.10 -65.11 -7.25
CA GLY A 145 -18.69 -66.33 -6.69
C GLY A 145 -19.11 -66.25 -5.23
N GLY A 146 -20.32 -65.76 -5.00
CA GLY A 146 -21.16 -66.17 -3.88
C GLY A 146 -22.52 -66.60 -4.42
N ASN A 147 -22.83 -67.89 -4.29
CA ASN A 147 -24.21 -68.34 -4.14
C ASN A 147 -24.75 -67.83 -2.80
#